data_AF-A0ABC9ZMG9-F1
#
_entry.id   AF-A0ABC9ZMG9-F1
#
_cell.length_a   1.000
_cell.length_b   1.000
_cell.length_c   1.000
_cell.angle_alpha   90.00
_cell.angle_beta   90.00
_cell.angle_gamma   90.00
#
_symmetry.space_group_name_H-M   'P 1'
#
loop_
_entity.id
_entity.type
_entity.pdbx_description
1 polymer ?
#
loop_
_entity_poly.entity_id
_entity_poly.type
_entity_poly.pdbx_seq_one_letter_code
_entity_poly.pdbx_strand_id
1 'polypeptide(L)'
;MLRERFARRDPNVPYVFPSRAGTMHSMHNLGNRFRQARGARFKHIKLKSFRSTVATVIAREKGAEEAARHLGHTSPAITGRHYIKRANKTGDHNDILEALKPTVFDQQ
;
A
#
# COMPACT_ATOMS: atom_id res chain seq x y z
N MET A 1 18.98 6.21 1.54
CA MET A 1 17.81 6.21 0.61
C MET A 1 17.11 7.57 0.41
N LEU A 2 16.27 8.14 1.30
CA LEU A 2 15.56 9.41 0.98
C LEU A 2 16.41 10.68 1.22
N ARG A 3 17.05 10.78 2.40
CA ARG A 3 18.01 11.87 2.71
C ARG A 3 19.20 11.89 1.74
N GLU A 4 19.58 10.71 1.30
CA GLU A 4 20.69 10.52 0.37
C GLU A 4 20.34 10.91 -1.06
N ARG A 5 19.13 10.55 -1.53
CA ARG A 5 18.58 11.05 -2.81
C ARG A 5 18.38 12.57 -2.77
N PHE A 6 18.02 13.13 -1.62
CA PHE A 6 17.96 14.58 -1.42
C PHE A 6 19.33 15.23 -1.56
N ALA A 7 20.37 14.68 -0.91
CA ALA A 7 21.72 15.23 -0.98
C ALA A 7 22.31 15.21 -2.40
N ARG A 8 21.86 14.29 -3.26
CA ARG A 8 22.31 14.15 -4.65
C ARG A 8 21.39 14.85 -5.68
N ARG A 9 20.36 15.58 -5.25
CA ARG A 9 19.44 16.28 -6.16
C ARG A 9 20.13 17.48 -6.79
N ASP A 10 19.96 17.66 -8.10
CA ASP A 10 20.30 18.91 -8.79
C ASP A 10 19.46 20.08 -8.23
N PRO A 11 20.08 21.14 -7.69
CA PRO A 11 19.37 22.30 -7.15
C PRO A 11 18.37 22.94 -8.12
N ASN A 12 18.61 22.84 -9.43
CA ASN A 12 17.80 23.46 -10.49
C ASN A 12 16.51 22.70 -10.82
N VAL A 13 16.36 21.45 -10.36
CA VAL A 13 15.18 20.64 -10.65
C VAL A 13 14.11 20.89 -9.58
N PRO A 14 12.99 21.59 -9.85
CA PRO A 14 12.02 21.99 -8.83
C PRO A 14 11.37 20.78 -8.11
N TYR A 15 10.92 20.98 -6.86
CA TYR A 15 10.16 19.95 -6.17
C TYR A 15 8.77 19.80 -6.78
N VAL A 16 8.29 18.56 -6.95
CA VAL A 16 6.90 18.28 -7.38
C VAL A 16 5.88 18.79 -6.36
N PHE A 17 6.22 18.68 -5.07
CA PHE A 17 5.41 19.20 -3.96
C PHE A 17 6.27 20.15 -3.11
N PRO A 18 6.42 21.41 -3.55
CA PRO A 18 7.19 22.39 -2.81
C PRO A 18 6.39 22.94 -1.64
N SER A 19 7.09 23.25 -0.56
CA SER A 19 6.56 24.11 0.49
C SER A 19 6.31 25.52 -0.04
N ARG A 20 5.63 26.37 0.74
CA ARG A 20 5.43 27.78 0.39
C ARG A 20 6.74 28.52 0.13
N ALA A 21 7.83 28.09 0.78
CA ALA A 21 9.17 28.67 0.61
C ALA A 21 9.97 28.03 -0.55
N GLY A 22 9.35 27.16 -1.38
CA GLY A 22 10.03 26.46 -2.46
C GLY A 22 10.91 25.29 -2.01
N THR A 23 10.86 24.90 -0.73
CA THR A 23 11.68 23.84 -0.13
C THR A 23 10.93 22.52 0.01
N MET A 24 11.64 21.44 0.38
CA MET A 24 11.00 20.16 0.69
C MET A 24 10.05 20.30 1.90
N HIS A 25 8.89 19.65 1.82
CA HIS A 25 8.00 19.55 2.98
C HIS A 25 8.62 18.76 4.13
N SER A 26 8.57 19.34 5.33
CA SER A 26 8.78 18.57 6.56
C SER A 26 7.60 17.63 6.80
N MET A 27 7.90 16.37 7.12
CA MET A 27 6.89 15.37 7.50
C MET A 27 6.07 15.79 8.72
N HIS A 28 6.68 16.51 9.66
CA HIS A 28 5.98 17.05 10.83
C HIS A 28 4.91 18.07 10.41
N ASN A 29 5.29 19.02 9.56
CA ASN A 29 4.38 20.06 9.08
C ASN A 29 3.28 19.51 8.19
N LEU A 30 3.60 18.55 7.31
CA LEU A 30 2.61 17.83 6.51
C LEU A 30 1.59 17.10 7.40
N GLY A 31 2.06 16.43 8.46
CA GLY A 31 1.21 15.77 9.44
C GLY A 31 0.30 16.75 10.20
N ASN A 32 0.81 17.93 10.58
CA ASN A 32 0.02 18.99 11.21
C ASN A 32 -1.09 19.48 10.28
N ARG A 33 -0.75 19.82 9.03
CA ARG A 33 -1.71 20.28 8.02
C ARG A 33 -2.79 19.23 7.74
N PHE A 34 -2.38 17.97 7.61
CA PHE A 34 -3.33 16.86 7.43
C PHE A 34 -4.30 16.73 8.61
N ARG A 35 -3.79 16.84 9.85
CA ARG A 35 -4.62 16.76 11.06
C ARG A 35 -5.65 17.90 11.12
N GLN A 36 -5.27 19.10 10.70
CA GLN A 36 -6.18 20.25 10.60
C GLN A 36 -7.22 20.01 9.51
N ALA A 37 -6.78 19.67 8.29
CA ALA A 37 -7.65 19.49 7.13
C ALA A 37 -8.70 18.38 7.31
N ARG A 38 -8.36 17.26 7.96
CA ARG A 38 -9.31 16.15 8.16
C ARG A 38 -10.41 16.45 9.19
N GLY A 39 -10.22 17.43 10.07
CA GLY A 39 -11.13 17.76 11.16
C GLY A 39 -11.37 16.64 12.20
N ALA A 40 -12.35 16.85 13.07
CA ALA A 40 -12.68 15.93 14.16
C ALA A 40 -13.37 14.63 13.67
N ARG A 41 -14.22 14.73 12.65
CA ARG A 41 -14.96 13.59 12.07
C ARG A 41 -14.02 12.44 11.68
N PHE A 42 -12.87 12.77 11.10
CA PHE A 42 -11.90 11.78 10.63
C PHE A 42 -10.69 11.64 11.58
N LYS A 43 -10.88 11.86 12.89
CA LYS A 43 -9.80 11.78 13.90
C LYS A 43 -9.10 10.41 13.96
N HIS A 44 -9.75 9.35 13.51
CA HIS A 44 -9.18 8.01 13.44
C HIS A 44 -8.32 7.77 12.18
N ILE A 45 -8.47 8.59 11.12
CA ILE A 45 -7.70 8.45 9.87
C ILE A 45 -6.35 9.14 10.00
N LYS A 46 -5.26 8.40 9.75
CA LYS A 46 -3.89 8.91 9.75
C LYS A 46 -3.41 9.04 8.30
N LEU A 47 -2.39 9.86 8.05
CA LEU A 47 -1.80 9.96 6.69
C LEU A 47 -1.32 8.59 6.16
N LYS A 48 -0.79 7.74 7.06
CA LYS A 48 -0.41 6.35 6.74
C LYS A 48 -1.61 5.48 6.28
N SER A 49 -2.85 5.79 6.70
CA SER A 49 -4.03 5.00 6.36
C SER A 49 -4.28 4.94 4.86
N PHE A 50 -3.94 5.99 4.11
CA PHE A 50 -4.07 6.01 2.64
C PHE A 50 -3.25 4.91 1.98
N ARG A 51 -2.03 4.63 2.49
CA ARG A 51 -1.17 3.57 1.97
C ARG A 51 -1.84 2.19 2.12
N SER A 52 -2.49 1.94 3.26
CA SER A 52 -3.23 0.70 3.47
C SER A 52 -4.47 0.60 2.58
N THR A 53 -5.18 1.70 2.35
CA THR A 53 -6.33 1.74 1.43
C THR A 53 -5.92 1.35 0.01
N VAL A 54 -4.89 2.00 -0.54
CA VAL A 54 -4.39 1.71 -1.89
C VAL A 54 -3.91 0.27 -2.01
N ALA A 55 -3.12 -0.20 -1.04
CA ALA A 55 -2.62 -1.58 -1.04
C ALA A 55 -3.75 -2.61 -0.99
N THR A 56 -4.79 -2.34 -0.21
CA THR A 56 -5.97 -3.22 -0.12
C THR A 56 -6.74 -3.27 -1.44
N VAL A 57 -6.92 -2.13 -2.11
CA VAL A 57 -7.59 -2.09 -3.43
C VAL A 57 -6.80 -2.91 -4.45
N ILE A 58 -5.48 -2.67 -4.56
CA ILE A 58 -4.64 -3.43 -5.50
C ILE A 58 -4.65 -4.93 -5.15
N ALA A 59 -4.57 -5.28 -3.87
CA ALA A 59 -4.54 -6.67 -3.46
C ALA A 59 -5.82 -7.44 -3.77
N ARG A 60 -6.98 -6.76 -3.77
CA ARG A 60 -8.25 -7.37 -4.16
C ARG A 60 -8.33 -7.64 -5.65
N GLU A 61 -7.80 -6.74 -6.47
CA GLU A 61 -7.86 -6.85 -7.93
C GLU A 61 -6.74 -7.70 -8.51
N LYS A 62 -5.55 -7.65 -7.91
CA LYS A 62 -4.31 -8.18 -8.50
C LYS A 62 -3.45 -9.01 -7.54
N GLY A 63 -3.91 -9.23 -6.30
CA GLY A 63 -3.18 -10.01 -5.31
C GLY A 63 -2.12 -9.25 -4.51
N ALA A 64 -1.64 -9.89 -3.45
CA ALA A 64 -0.76 -9.26 -2.46
C ALA A 64 0.64 -8.93 -2.98
N GLU A 65 1.13 -9.68 -3.98
CA GLU A 65 2.43 -9.44 -4.60
C GLU A 65 2.43 -8.13 -5.37
N GLU A 66 1.42 -7.88 -6.21
CA GLU A 66 1.29 -6.61 -6.94
C GLU A 66 1.16 -5.42 -6.01
N ALA A 67 0.39 -5.57 -4.93
CA ALA A 67 0.32 -4.55 -3.91
C ALA A 67 1.71 -4.27 -3.30
N ALA A 68 2.51 -5.30 -3.02
CA ALA A 68 3.85 -5.14 -2.47
C ALA A 68 4.81 -4.46 -3.45
N ARG A 69 4.78 -4.85 -4.73
CA ARG A 69 5.54 -4.21 -5.81
C ARG A 69 5.18 -2.74 -5.94
N HIS A 70 3.88 -2.41 -5.97
CA HIS A 70 3.40 -1.03 -6.01
C HIS A 70 3.87 -0.20 -4.80
N LEU A 71 3.90 -0.81 -3.62
CA LEU A 71 4.37 -0.18 -2.40
C LEU A 71 5.91 -0.07 -2.32
N GLY A 72 6.66 -0.72 -3.21
CA GLY A 72 8.12 -0.77 -3.19
C GLY A 72 8.69 -1.61 -2.04
N HIS A 73 7.95 -2.62 -1.56
CA HIS A 73 8.46 -3.56 -0.57
C HIS A 73 9.09 -4.77 -1.24
N THR A 74 10.29 -5.16 -0.80
CA THR A 74 10.98 -6.35 -1.26
C THR A 74 10.26 -7.65 -0.89
N SER A 75 9.42 -7.63 0.15
CA SER A 75 8.66 -8.79 0.62
C SER A 75 7.16 -8.53 0.64
N PRO A 76 6.36 -9.39 -0.02
CA PRO A 76 4.90 -9.35 0.07
C PRO A 76 4.36 -9.58 1.49
N ALA A 77 5.09 -10.30 2.34
CA ALA A 77 4.67 -10.60 3.71
C ALA A 77 4.48 -9.33 4.55
N ILE A 78 5.33 -8.31 4.37
CA ILE A 78 5.22 -7.01 5.05
C ILE A 78 3.96 -6.27 4.61
N THR A 79 3.67 -6.28 3.31
CA THR A 79 2.47 -5.66 2.73
C THR A 79 1.20 -6.34 3.20
N GLY A 80 1.17 -7.68 3.13
CA GLY A 80 0.06 -8.50 3.62
C GLY A 80 -0.24 -8.28 5.10
N ARG A 81 0.80 -8.17 5.94
CA ARG A 81 0.65 -7.98 7.39
C ARG A 81 0.16 -6.58 7.77
N HIS A 82 0.68 -5.53 7.14
CA HIS A 82 0.52 -4.16 7.65
C HIS A 82 -0.34 -3.23 6.78
N TYR A 83 -0.53 -3.58 5.52
CA TYR A 83 -1.15 -2.67 4.54
C TYR A 83 -2.37 -3.26 3.84
N ILE A 84 -2.51 -4.58 3.75
CA ILE A 84 -3.69 -5.21 3.17
C ILE A 84 -4.70 -5.52 4.28
N LYS A 85 -5.93 -5.01 4.16
CA LYS A 85 -7.04 -5.40 5.03
C LYS A 85 -7.40 -6.85 4.72
N ARG A 86 -7.34 -7.71 5.74
CA ARG A 86 -7.78 -9.10 5.63
C ARG A 86 -9.30 -9.15 5.36
N ALA A 87 -9.70 -10.03 4.45
CA ALA A 87 -11.12 -10.33 4.28
C ALA A 87 -11.64 -11.05 5.52
N ASN A 88 -12.84 -10.69 5.98
CA ASN A 88 -13.48 -11.35 7.12
C ASN A 88 -14.24 -12.62 6.71
N LYS A 89 -14.37 -12.87 5.40
CA LYS A 89 -15.00 -14.04 4.81
C LYS A 89 -14.11 -14.55 3.68
N THR A 90 -13.94 -15.86 3.61
CA THR A 90 -13.29 -16.54 2.48
C THR A 90 -14.27 -16.56 1.29
N GLY A 91 -13.75 -16.52 0.06
CA GLY A 91 -14.55 -16.72 -1.14
C GLY A 91 -14.91 -18.19 -1.36
N ASP A 92 -15.88 -18.46 -2.22
CA ASP A 92 -16.02 -19.81 -2.78
C ASP A 92 -14.89 -20.03 -3.78
N HIS A 93 -14.17 -21.13 -3.61
CA HIS A 93 -13.00 -21.52 -4.42
C HIS A 93 -13.17 -22.94 -4.96
N ASN A 94 -14.38 -23.51 -4.90
CA ASN A 94 -14.62 -24.87 -5.36
C ASN A 94 -14.29 -25.03 -6.84
N ASP A 95 -14.56 -24.03 -7.68
CA ASP A 95 -14.18 -24.01 -9.10
C ASP A 95 -12.68 -24.27 -9.34
N ILE A 96 -11.82 -23.69 -8.52
CA ILE A 96 -10.35 -23.87 -8.57
C ILE A 96 -9.96 -25.25 -8.01
N LEU A 97 -10.58 -25.66 -6.91
CA LEU A 97 -10.24 -26.90 -6.21
C LEU A 97 -10.74 -28.15 -6.94
N GLU A 98 -11.81 -28.03 -7.71
CA GLU A 98 -12.36 -29.08 -8.58
C GLU A 98 -11.32 -29.58 -9.59
N ALA A 99 -10.46 -28.71 -10.11
CA ALA A 99 -9.38 -29.09 -11.02
C ALA A 99 -8.30 -29.99 -10.36
N LEU A 100 -8.25 -30.03 -9.02
CA LEU A 100 -7.34 -30.87 -8.25
C LEU A 100 -8.00 -32.18 -7.79
N LYS A 101 -9.24 -32.46 -8.21
CA LYS A 101 -9.88 -33.73 -7.89
C LYS A 101 -9.01 -34.89 -8.36
N PRO A 102 -8.75 -35.90 -7.51
CA PRO A 102 -8.03 -37.08 -7.94
C PRO A 102 -8.84 -37.76 -9.04
N THR A 103 -8.24 -37.91 -10.22
CA THR A 103 -8.72 -38.84 -11.22
C THR A 103 -8.62 -40.21 -10.58
N VAL A 104 -9.76 -40.84 -10.34
CA VAL A 104 -9.83 -42.18 -9.75
C VAL A 104 -8.88 -43.08 -10.55
N PHE A 105 -7.95 -43.75 -9.86
CA PHE A 105 -7.18 -44.83 -10.47
C PHE A 105 -8.18 -45.96 -10.73
N ASP A 106 -8.75 -46.00 -11.94
CA ASP A 106 -9.46 -47.18 -12.41
C ASP A 106 -8.43 -48.32 -12.51
N GLN A 107 -8.36 -49.12 -11.45
CA GLN A 107 -7.74 -50.43 -11.49
C GLN A 107 -8.85 -51.49 -11.56
N GLN A 108 -8.91 -52.07 -12.76
CA GLN A 108 -9.39 -53.41 -13.14
C GLN A 108 -10.90 -53.66 -13.17
#